data_AF-A0A3B0R2B1-F1
#
_entry.id   AF-A0A3B0R2B1-F1
#
_cell.length_a   1.000
_cell.length_b   1.000
_cell.length_c   1.000
_cell.angle_alpha   90.00
_cell.angle_beta   90.00
_cell.angle_gamma   90.00
#
_symmetry.space_group_name_H-M   'P 1'
#
loop_
_entity.id
_entity.type
_entity.pdbx_description
1 polymer ?
#
loop_
_entity_poly.entity_id
_entity_poly.type
_entity_poly.pdbx_seq_one_letter_code
_entity_poly.pdbx_strand_id
1 'polypeptide(L)' 'MPTARSARFSSGLNVLDFMKRTTLLKCSAEALRKIGPAAVTLGEAEGLDGHARSVSIRLN' A
#
# COMPACT_ATOMS: atom_id res chain seq x y z
N MET A 1 -23.09 -0.60 -21.13
CA MET A 1 -21.70 -0.45 -21.61
C MET A 1 -21.26 0.99 -21.39
N PRO A 2 -19.97 1.27 -21.11
CA PRO A 2 -19.48 2.63 -20.85
C PRO A 2 -19.80 3.55 -22.04
N THR A 3 -20.50 4.65 -21.78
CA THR A 3 -20.91 5.64 -22.79
C THR A 3 -20.11 6.94 -22.62
N ALA A 4 -20.33 7.92 -23.50
CA ALA A 4 -19.63 9.21 -23.46
C ALA A 4 -18.08 9.09 -23.38
N ARG A 5 -17.51 8.12 -24.13
CA ARG A 5 -16.06 7.85 -24.21
C ARG A 5 -15.39 7.33 -22.92
N SER A 6 -16.17 7.01 -21.88
CA SER A 6 -15.64 6.46 -20.62
C SER A 6 -14.94 5.10 -20.76
N ALA A 7 -15.14 4.39 -21.86
CA ALA A 7 -14.43 3.14 -22.18
C ALA A 7 -12.89 3.28 -22.20
N ARG A 8 -12.33 4.50 -22.22
CA ARG A 8 -10.88 4.73 -22.08
C ARG A 8 -10.33 4.41 -20.68
N PHE A 9 -11.19 4.45 -19.65
CA PHE A 9 -10.80 4.27 -18.25
C PHE A 9 -11.78 3.38 -17.46
N SER A 10 -12.92 3.01 -18.04
CA SER A 10 -13.93 2.13 -17.45
C SER A 10 -14.10 0.85 -18.27
N SER A 11 -14.28 -0.26 -17.57
CA SER A 11 -14.66 -1.54 -18.16
C SER A 11 -16.18 -1.66 -18.31
N GLY A 12 -16.65 -2.61 -19.12
CA GLY A 12 -18.05 -3.04 -19.08
C GLY A 12 -18.40 -3.72 -17.75
N LEU A 13 -19.71 -3.83 -17.48
CA LEU A 13 -20.21 -4.54 -16.29
C LEU A 13 -19.72 -5.99 -16.30
N ASN A 14 -19.13 -6.42 -15.19
CA ASN A 14 -18.56 -7.73 -14.97
C ASN A 14 -18.64 -8.10 -13.48
N VAL A 15 -18.18 -9.30 -13.12
CA VAL A 15 -18.29 -9.81 -11.73
C VAL A 15 -17.53 -8.94 -10.73
N LEU A 16 -16.39 -8.35 -11.12
CA LEU A 16 -15.57 -7.53 -10.21
C LEU A 16 -16.29 -6.27 -9.75
N ASP A 17 -17.30 -5.78 -10.49
CA ASP A 17 -18.11 -4.63 -10.08
C ASP A 17 -18.95 -4.92 -8.82
N PHE A 18 -19.14 -6.20 -8.49
CA PHE A 18 -19.86 -6.67 -7.29
C PHE A 18 -18.92 -7.16 -6.19
N MET A 19 -17.60 -7.07 -6.39
CA MET A 19 -16.59 -7.56 -5.44
C MET A 19 -15.75 -6.42 -4.88
N LYS A 20 -15.33 -6.55 -3.61
CA LYS A 20 -14.28 -5.69 -3.03
C LYS A 20 -12.93 -6.40 -3.15
N ARG A 21 -11.96 -5.74 -3.79
CA ARG A 21 -10.58 -6.24 -3.85
C ARG A 21 -9.83 -5.81 -2.59
N THR A 22 -9.51 -6.77 -1.73
CA THR A 22 -8.75 -6.53 -0.50
C THR A 22 -7.35 -7.12 -0.64
N THR A 23 -6.33 -6.30 -0.39
CA THR A 23 -4.94 -6.77 -0.36
C THR A 23 -4.58 -7.21 1.06
N LEU A 24 -4.05 -8.42 1.18
CA LEU A 24 -3.50 -8.93 2.44
C LEU A 24 -1.97 -8.99 2.33
N LEU A 25 -1.28 -8.44 3.31
CA LEU A 25 0.18 -8.46 3.37
C LEU A 25 0.65 -9.10 4.68
N LYS A 26 1.79 -9.80 4.59
CA LYS A 26 2.51 -10.35 5.74
C LYS A 26 3.97 -9.94 5.61
N CYS A 27 4.53 -9.37 6.68
CA CYS A 27 5.93 -9.01 6.76
C CYS A 27 6.61 -9.91 7.79
N SER A 28 7.64 -10.66 7.37
CA SER A 28 8.48 -11.41 8.30
C SER A 28 9.50 -10.47 8.96
N ALA A 29 10.09 -10.89 10.09
CA ALA A 29 11.15 -10.12 10.74
C ALA A 29 12.37 -9.90 9.82
N GLU A 30 12.69 -10.86 8.93
CA GLU A 30 13.75 -10.69 7.93
C GLU A 30 13.37 -9.66 6.86
N ALA A 31 12.14 -9.72 6.33
CA ALA A 31 11.67 -8.73 5.37
C ALA A 31 11.62 -7.32 5.98
N LEU A 32 11.17 -7.19 7.23
CA LEU A 32 11.14 -5.93 7.95
C LEU A 32 12.55 -5.36 8.14
N ARG A 33 13.55 -6.18 8.48
CA ARG A 33 14.94 -5.72 8.57
C ARG A 33 15.49 -5.23 7.22
N LYS A 34 15.05 -5.82 6.10
CA LYS A 34 15.47 -5.40 4.75
C LYS A 34 14.87 -4.05 4.34
N ILE A 35 13.57 -3.83 4.57
CA ILE A 35 12.86 -2.62 4.10
C ILE A 35 12.76 -1.52 5.16
N GLY A 36 12.93 -1.87 6.44
CA GLY A 36 12.70 -0.99 7.58
C GLY A 36 13.56 0.28 7.58
N PRO A 37 14.88 0.21 7.34
CA PRO A 37 15.71 1.41 7.29
C PRO A 37 15.21 2.44 6.27
N ALA A 38 14.86 1.99 5.05
CA ALA A 38 14.31 2.87 4.04
C ALA A 38 12.94 3.45 4.43
N ALA A 39 12.07 2.64 5.06
CA ALA A 39 10.77 3.12 5.55
C ALA A 39 10.90 4.17 6.65
N VAL A 40 11.90 4.05 7.54
CA VAL A 40 12.21 5.07 8.55
C VAL A 40 12.68 6.36 7.88
N THR A 41 13.64 6.27 6.95
CA THR A 41 14.16 7.44 6.21
C THR A 41 13.06 8.18 5.45
N LEU A 42 12.16 7.46 4.79
CA LEU A 42 11.00 8.07 4.11
C LEU A 42 10.06 8.74 5.11
N GLY A 43 9.74 8.07 6.22
CA GLY A 43 8.88 8.63 7.25
C GLY A 43 9.44 9.92 7.86
N GLU A 44 10.75 9.99 8.11
CA GLU A 44 11.41 11.21 8.59
C GLU A 44 11.42 12.32 7.53
N ALA A 45 11.75 11.98 6.28
CA ALA A 45 11.76 12.96 5.18
C ALA A 45 10.38 13.56 4.88
N GLU A 46 9.31 12.81 5.13
CA GLU A 46 7.92 13.24 4.97
C GLU A 46 7.33 13.90 6.23
N GLY A 47 8.08 13.98 7.34
CA GLY A 47 7.60 14.52 8.61
C GLY A 47 6.56 13.64 9.34
N LEU A 48 6.56 12.35 9.05
CA LEU A 48 5.65 11.33 9.59
C LEU A 48 6.29 10.56 10.76
N ASP A 49 6.67 11.26 11.82
CA ASP A 49 7.43 10.70 12.96
C ASP A 49 6.75 9.47 13.59
N GLY A 50 5.41 9.45 13.66
CA GLY A 50 4.66 8.31 14.19
C GLY A 50 4.83 7.04 13.33
N HIS A 51 4.92 7.18 12.01
CA HIS A 51 5.14 6.06 11.10
C HIS A 51 6.58 5.56 11.20
N ALA A 52 7.56 6.49 11.15
CA ALA A 52 8.98 6.17 11.32
C ALA A 52 9.25 5.45 12.65
N ARG A 53 8.70 5.98 13.76
CA ARG A 53 8.82 5.38 15.09
C ARG A 53 8.19 3.99 15.17
N SER A 54 7.03 3.78 14.54
CA SER A 54 6.39 2.47 14.52
C SER A 54 7.28 1.40 13.87
N VAL A 55 8.01 1.75 12.81
CA VAL A 55 8.95 0.83 12.18
C VAL A 55 10.19 0.64 13.05
N SER A 56 10.81 1.72 13.53
CA SER A 56 12.09 1.66 14.24
C SER A 56 12.04 0.84 15.53
N ILE A 57 10.95 0.92 16.31
CA ILE A 57 10.78 0.13 17.55
C ILE A 57 10.62 -1.38 17.32
N ARG A 58 10.54 -1.83 16.07
CA ARG A 58 10.44 -3.25 15.69
C ARG A 58 11.72 -3.77 15.03
N LEU A 59 12.74 -2.92 14.89
CA LEU A 59 14.05 -3.25 14.32
C LEU A 59 15.10 -3.64 15.37
N ASN A 60 14.71 -3.68 16.65
CA ASN A 60 15.52 -4.01 17.82
C ASN A 60 16.10 -5.43 17.76
#